data_AF-K3X9X6-F1
#
_entry.id   AF-K3X9X6-F1
#
_cell.length_a   1.000
_cell.length_b   1.000
_cell.length_c   1.000
_cell.angle_alpha   90.00
_cell.angle_beta   90.00
_cell.angle_gamma   90.00
#
_symmetry.space_group_name_H-M   'P 1'
#
loop_
_entity.id
_entity.type
_entity.pdbx_description
1 polymer ?
#
loop_
_entity_poly.entity_id
_entity_poly.type
_entity_poly.pdbx_seq_one_letter_code
_entity_poly.pdbx_strand_id
1 'polypeptide(L)'
;MEDQRGQEMTRAAAAAALASRHICFLTDVEGNWNYVRNFVRQSTCLRLTPTHDAQHPQPPEAVETDGYDEDLELNDDCFLVFGGDAGDKGGETLKCYEQLVRLKKKHPERVVLLAGNRDVNKMRFTSELDDSEMGFKTMAKETSEGPIWVPEKKRFTLKKFLASQLVAQCAASGQPVETAEEELVQLQNEELLGPANTKVNRLKWILEHTMGSQGDFERRRKELVRRHRSSLGESATISDDAVLQSFMESVQEGGVLREYLELGSLAFVAYNTLFVHGGLISGAGNGISSLGRVPDEPNQEYRSVTEWVDKLNAWYLREVRAWIDRPLWTPDRTTRGGNELLKYVLPGYPASVVMGRHLEKSGMPTELPSDVVQRLSESGINRLIVGHTPHGTCPTVIKQDPSEDESLTAAEAGFAEVVMCDTSYSDMQASDSRGRAASEVVLDPNGHAHVHGVLENGRPIAFATDDPVIGQMLRDGTHVKAKLSDTLKGQEDEYLVCSVENGFSYTYHYRKRHELQELLK
;
A
#
# COMPACT_ATOMS: atom_id res chain seq x y z
N MET A 1 -25.57 24.19 15.80
CA MET A 1 -26.85 23.55 15.39
C MET A 1 -27.04 23.57 13.88
N GLU A 2 -26.82 24.69 13.17
CA GLU A 2 -26.88 24.72 11.69
C GLU A 2 -25.72 23.95 11.01
N ASP A 3 -24.52 23.97 11.57
CA ASP A 3 -23.34 23.24 11.03
C ASP A 3 -23.47 21.71 11.15
N GLN A 4 -24.02 21.21 12.26
CA GLN A 4 -24.31 19.78 12.46
C GLN A 4 -25.43 19.29 11.52
N ARG A 5 -26.49 20.08 11.31
CA ARG A 5 -27.55 19.75 10.34
C ARG A 5 -27.04 19.76 8.90
N GLY A 6 -26.12 20.67 8.57
CA GLY A 6 -25.43 20.70 7.28
C GLY A 6 -24.64 19.42 7.04
N GLN A 7 -23.80 19.01 7.99
CA GLN A 7 -22.99 17.79 7.92
C GLN A 7 -23.82 16.49 7.89
N GLU A 8 -24.94 16.42 8.64
CA GLU A 8 -25.88 15.30 8.59
C GLU A 8 -26.58 15.15 7.23
N MET A 9 -26.98 16.26 6.59
CA MET A 9 -27.56 16.24 5.24
C MET A 9 -26.56 15.80 4.17
N THR A 10 -25.29 16.20 4.25
CA THR A 10 -24.24 15.73 3.33
C THR A 10 -23.96 14.24 3.50
N ARG A 11 -23.96 13.72 4.74
CA ARG A 11 -23.81 12.29 5.02
C ARG A 11 -24.98 11.46 4.51
N ALA A 12 -26.21 11.94 4.69
CA ALA A 12 -27.39 11.25 4.18
C ALA A 12 -27.39 11.18 2.64
N ALA A 13 -26.97 12.24 1.96
CA ALA A 13 -26.82 12.26 0.51
C ALA A 13 -25.69 11.34 0.02
N ALA A 14 -24.54 11.33 0.70
CA ALA A 14 -23.43 10.42 0.40
C ALA A 14 -23.80 8.96 0.65
N ALA A 15 -24.50 8.66 1.75
CA ALA A 15 -25.02 7.32 2.05
C ALA A 15 -26.07 6.86 1.03
N ALA A 16 -26.96 7.76 0.59
CA ALA A 16 -27.94 7.49 -0.47
C ALA A 16 -27.28 7.32 -1.86
N ALA A 17 -26.17 8.01 -2.12
CA ALA A 17 -25.36 7.77 -3.30
C ALA A 17 -24.66 6.40 -3.19
N LEU A 18 -24.12 6.04 -2.03
CA LEU A 18 -23.45 4.75 -1.81
C LEU A 18 -24.43 3.58 -2.00
N ALA A 19 -25.61 3.66 -1.38
CA ALA A 19 -26.64 2.63 -1.44
C ALA A 19 -26.95 2.26 -2.90
N SER A 20 -26.91 0.95 -3.23
CA SER A 20 -27.05 0.36 -4.57
C SER A 20 -25.80 0.19 -5.43
N ARG A 21 -24.59 0.54 -4.95
CA ARG A 21 -23.34 0.36 -5.73
C ARG A 21 -22.46 -0.77 -5.25
N HIS A 22 -21.69 -1.36 -6.17
CA HIS A 22 -20.60 -2.27 -5.84
C HIS A 22 -19.37 -1.49 -5.39
N ILE A 23 -18.64 -1.95 -4.38
CA ILE A 23 -17.36 -1.37 -3.96
C ILE A 23 -16.25 -2.34 -4.33
N CYS A 24 -15.36 -1.99 -5.26
CA CYS A 24 -14.13 -2.75 -5.47
C CYS A 24 -12.99 -2.23 -4.60
N PHE A 25 -12.15 -3.14 -4.12
CA PHE A 25 -10.93 -2.85 -3.39
C PHE A 25 -9.70 -3.25 -4.22
N LEU A 26 -8.85 -2.27 -4.52
CA LEU A 26 -7.55 -2.45 -5.18
C LEU A 26 -6.48 -1.86 -4.26
N THR A 27 -5.39 -2.56 -3.99
CA THR A 27 -4.35 -2.08 -3.07
C THR A 27 -2.97 -2.47 -3.55
N ASP A 28 -1.95 -1.81 -2.98
CA ASP A 28 -0.54 -2.16 -3.12
C ASP A 28 -0.20 -2.37 -4.60
N VAL A 29 -0.53 -1.42 -5.48
CA VAL A 29 -0.18 -1.54 -6.91
C VAL A 29 1.33 -1.45 -7.08
N GLU A 30 2.02 -0.73 -6.20
CA GLU A 30 3.47 -0.59 -6.15
C GLU A 30 4.09 -0.28 -7.51
N GLY A 31 3.50 0.62 -8.30
CA GLY A 31 3.96 1.02 -9.63
C GLY A 31 3.84 -0.07 -10.71
N ASN A 32 3.14 -1.18 -10.44
CA ASN A 32 2.99 -2.30 -11.36
C ASN A 32 1.69 -2.20 -12.18
N TRP A 33 1.76 -1.53 -13.32
CA TRP A 33 0.60 -1.41 -14.21
C TRP A 33 0.19 -2.73 -14.88
N ASN A 34 1.10 -3.70 -15.04
CA ASN A 34 0.72 -5.03 -15.52
C ASN A 34 -0.17 -5.76 -14.51
N TYR A 35 0.07 -5.58 -13.21
CA TYR A 35 -0.84 -6.05 -12.18
C TYR A 35 -2.21 -5.37 -12.28
N VAL A 36 -2.25 -4.05 -12.52
CA VAL A 36 -3.52 -3.33 -12.78
C VAL A 36 -4.25 -3.93 -14.00
N ARG A 37 -3.54 -4.22 -15.10
CA ARG A 37 -4.15 -4.90 -16.28
C ARG A 37 -4.71 -6.27 -15.92
N ASN A 38 -3.98 -7.08 -15.16
CA ASN A 38 -4.45 -8.40 -14.73
C ASN A 38 -5.68 -8.29 -13.82
N PHE A 39 -5.68 -7.33 -12.90
CA PHE A 39 -6.84 -7.02 -12.05
C PHE A 39 -8.05 -6.58 -12.88
N VAL A 40 -7.85 -5.64 -13.82
CA VAL A 40 -8.95 -5.08 -14.61
C VAL A 40 -9.55 -6.10 -15.59
N ARG A 41 -8.75 -7.04 -16.13
CA ARG A 41 -9.25 -8.10 -17.04
C ARG A 41 -10.40 -8.94 -16.47
N GLN A 42 -10.45 -9.06 -15.15
CA GLN A 42 -11.45 -9.83 -14.43
C GLN A 42 -12.38 -8.93 -13.61
N SER A 43 -12.07 -7.64 -13.50
CA SER A 43 -12.81 -6.69 -12.69
C SER A 43 -14.21 -6.46 -13.24
N THR A 44 -15.16 -6.40 -12.32
CA THR A 44 -16.55 -6.00 -12.58
C THR A 44 -16.74 -4.48 -12.45
N CYS A 45 -15.81 -3.81 -11.77
CA CYS A 45 -15.95 -2.40 -11.38
C CYS A 45 -15.07 -1.44 -12.19
N LEU A 46 -13.92 -1.92 -12.65
CA LEU A 46 -12.92 -1.12 -13.37
C LEU A 46 -12.78 -1.61 -14.81
N ARG A 47 -12.44 -0.69 -15.70
CA ARG A 47 -12.09 -0.99 -17.09
C ARG A 47 -10.90 -0.15 -17.54
N LEU A 48 -10.13 -0.68 -18.48
CA LEU A 48 -9.11 0.08 -19.19
C LEU A 48 -9.68 0.49 -20.55
N THR A 49 -9.59 1.76 -20.88
CA THR A 49 -9.97 2.31 -22.18
C THR A 49 -8.76 2.91 -22.86
N PRO A 50 -8.66 2.88 -24.20
CA PRO A 50 -7.62 3.61 -24.91
C PRO A 50 -7.66 5.10 -24.52
N THR A 51 -6.51 5.71 -24.27
CA THR A 51 -6.42 7.14 -23.98
C THR A 51 -6.86 7.90 -25.23
N HIS A 52 -7.99 8.59 -25.15
CA HIS A 52 -8.40 9.53 -26.18
C HIS A 52 -7.67 10.85 -25.94
N ASP A 53 -6.55 11.05 -26.63
CA ASP A 53 -5.93 12.37 -26.66
C ASP A 53 -6.87 13.33 -27.41
N ALA A 54 -7.36 14.37 -26.72
CA ALA A 54 -8.18 15.42 -27.32
C ALA A 54 -7.43 16.17 -28.44
N GLN A 55 -6.11 16.00 -28.55
CA GLN A 55 -5.28 16.60 -29.59
C GLN A 55 -5.07 15.70 -30.81
N HIS A 56 -5.29 14.38 -30.73
CA HIS A 56 -5.08 13.43 -31.83
C HIS A 56 -6.25 12.42 -31.96
N PRO A 57 -7.29 12.75 -32.75
CA PRO A 57 -8.56 11.99 -32.80
C PRO A 57 -8.52 10.71 -33.65
N GLN A 58 -7.37 10.21 -34.09
CA GLN A 58 -7.28 8.94 -34.81
C GLN A 58 -6.31 7.98 -34.12
N PRO A 59 -6.73 6.74 -33.79
CA PRO A 59 -5.78 5.72 -33.36
C PRO A 59 -4.83 5.42 -34.53
N PRO A 60 -3.51 5.38 -34.31
CA PRO A 60 -2.60 4.82 -35.31
C PRO A 60 -3.02 3.38 -35.60
N GLU A 61 -3.08 3.00 -36.87
CA GLU A 61 -3.31 1.62 -37.29
C GLU A 61 -2.38 0.68 -36.52
N ALA A 62 -2.96 -0.20 -35.69
CA ALA A 62 -2.36 -1.38 -35.07
C ALA A 62 -0.82 -1.34 -34.88
N VAL A 63 -0.32 -0.30 -34.20
CA VAL A 63 0.97 -0.36 -33.55
C VAL A 63 0.69 -0.98 -32.18
N GLU A 64 1.43 -2.01 -31.79
CA GLU A 64 1.42 -2.48 -30.40
C GLU A 64 1.74 -1.29 -29.51
N THR A 65 0.71 -0.65 -28.96
CA THR A 65 0.88 0.38 -27.95
C THR A 65 1.52 -0.31 -26.76
N ASP A 66 2.60 0.22 -26.20
CA ASP A 66 3.26 -0.26 -24.97
C ASP A 66 2.34 -0.15 -23.71
N GLY A 67 1.02 -0.05 -23.94
CA GLY A 67 -0.09 0.18 -23.05
C GLY A 67 0.07 1.42 -22.17
N TYR A 68 0.93 2.36 -22.54
CA TYR A 68 1.03 3.67 -21.91
C TYR A 68 -0.21 4.54 -22.18
N ASP A 69 -0.91 4.26 -23.29
CA ASP A 69 -2.14 4.93 -23.75
C ASP A 69 -3.40 4.22 -23.22
N GLU A 70 -3.41 3.85 -21.94
CA GLU A 70 -4.56 3.26 -21.27
C GLU A 70 -5.01 4.16 -20.12
N ASP A 71 -6.29 4.52 -20.13
CA ASP A 71 -6.96 5.20 -19.04
C ASP A 71 -7.74 4.21 -18.18
N LEU A 72 -7.56 4.30 -16.86
CA LEU A 72 -8.36 3.58 -15.89
C LEU A 72 -9.70 4.30 -15.69
N GLU A 73 -10.78 3.55 -15.83
CA GLU A 73 -12.15 4.05 -15.77
C GLU A 73 -12.98 3.22 -14.77
N LEU A 74 -13.90 3.89 -14.07
CA LEU A 74 -14.80 3.29 -13.08
C LEU A 74 -16.20 3.17 -13.68
N ASN A 75 -16.80 1.98 -13.59
CA ASN A 75 -18.18 1.77 -14.04
C ASN A 75 -19.18 2.61 -13.21
N ASP A 76 -20.32 2.97 -13.81
CA ASP A 76 -21.25 3.97 -13.24
C ASP A 76 -21.91 3.53 -11.93
N ASP A 77 -22.11 2.22 -11.77
CA ASP A 77 -22.70 1.55 -10.62
C ASP A 77 -21.65 1.08 -9.59
N CYS A 78 -20.41 1.56 -9.70
CA CYS A 78 -19.30 1.14 -8.85
C CYS A 78 -18.67 2.29 -8.05
N PHE A 79 -18.01 1.89 -6.97
CA PHE A 79 -17.08 2.65 -6.14
C PHE A 79 -15.72 1.97 -6.17
N LEU A 80 -14.65 2.76 -6.06
CA LEU A 80 -13.30 2.27 -5.83
C LEU A 80 -12.82 2.72 -4.45
N VAL A 81 -12.35 1.78 -3.65
CA VAL A 81 -11.46 2.06 -2.52
C VAL A 81 -10.07 1.58 -2.91
N PHE A 82 -9.16 2.53 -3.14
CA PHE A 82 -7.75 2.22 -3.35
C PHE A 82 -7.04 2.14 -1.99
N GLY A 83 -6.46 0.99 -1.66
CA GLY A 83 -5.93 0.66 -0.33
C GLY A 83 -4.58 1.27 0.02
N GLY A 84 -3.95 2.02 -0.88
CA GLY A 84 -2.63 2.66 -0.68
C GLY A 84 -1.49 1.91 -1.35
N ASP A 85 -0.29 2.48 -1.24
CA ASP A 85 0.95 2.00 -1.85
C ASP A 85 0.84 1.90 -3.38
N ALA A 86 0.58 3.05 -4.02
CA ALA A 86 0.40 3.15 -5.47
C ALA A 86 1.71 3.05 -6.27
N GLY A 87 2.84 3.45 -5.67
CA GLY A 87 4.15 3.55 -6.32
C GLY A 87 5.23 2.68 -5.71
N ASP A 88 6.44 2.78 -6.29
CA ASP A 88 7.65 1.98 -6.05
C ASP A 88 7.76 0.77 -7.00
N LYS A 89 8.30 -0.36 -6.50
CA LYS A 89 8.74 -1.64 -7.11
C LYS A 89 8.52 -1.91 -8.62
N GLY A 90 7.39 -1.51 -9.20
CA GLY A 90 7.05 -1.59 -10.61
C GLY A 90 7.59 -0.43 -11.47
N GLY A 91 7.39 -0.55 -12.78
CA GLY A 91 7.99 0.34 -13.78
C GLY A 91 7.14 1.53 -14.21
N GLU A 92 5.97 1.75 -13.61
CA GLU A 92 4.96 2.74 -14.03
C GLU A 92 4.41 3.55 -12.85
N THR A 93 5.29 3.93 -11.90
CA THR A 93 4.90 4.63 -10.67
C THR A 93 4.13 5.92 -10.95
N LEU A 94 4.63 6.79 -11.84
CA LEU A 94 3.94 8.06 -12.14
C LEU A 94 2.57 7.80 -12.74
N LYS A 95 2.47 6.81 -13.65
CA LYS A 95 1.19 6.47 -14.29
C LYS A 95 0.16 5.99 -13.28
N CYS A 96 0.56 5.15 -12.32
CA CYS A 96 -0.33 4.67 -11.27
C CYS A 96 -0.92 5.83 -10.46
N TYR A 97 -0.09 6.77 -10.01
CA TYR A 97 -0.57 7.96 -9.30
C TYR A 97 -1.47 8.84 -10.18
N GLU A 98 -1.07 9.11 -11.43
CA GLU A 98 -1.84 9.97 -12.35
C GLU A 98 -3.24 9.42 -12.60
N GLN A 99 -3.34 8.11 -12.83
CA GLN A 99 -4.61 7.45 -13.13
C GLN A 99 -5.52 7.41 -11.89
N LEU A 100 -4.98 7.16 -10.70
CA LEU A 100 -5.74 7.20 -9.44
C LEU A 100 -6.23 8.63 -9.11
N VAL A 101 -5.36 9.63 -9.25
CA VAL A 101 -5.70 11.04 -9.02
C VAL A 101 -6.74 11.52 -10.03
N ARG A 102 -6.58 11.18 -11.32
CA ARG A 102 -7.57 11.49 -12.36
C ARG A 102 -8.91 10.86 -12.05
N LEU A 103 -8.93 9.58 -11.66
CA LEU A 103 -10.18 8.89 -11.33
C LEU A 103 -10.86 9.53 -10.11
N LYS A 104 -10.10 9.90 -9.07
CA LYS A 104 -10.61 10.64 -7.91
C LYS A 104 -11.17 12.00 -8.28
N LYS A 105 -10.49 12.77 -9.13
CA LYS A 105 -10.98 14.08 -9.61
C LYS A 105 -12.24 13.94 -10.47
N LYS A 106 -12.32 12.90 -11.30
CA LYS A 106 -13.49 12.60 -12.16
C LYS A 106 -14.68 12.10 -11.36
N HIS A 107 -14.43 11.37 -10.27
CA HIS A 107 -15.44 10.72 -9.45
C HIS A 107 -15.19 10.96 -7.95
N PRO A 108 -15.29 12.21 -7.47
CA PRO A 108 -14.85 12.60 -6.11
C PRO A 108 -15.61 11.86 -5.01
N GLU A 109 -16.88 11.57 -5.23
CA GLU A 109 -17.74 10.86 -4.28
C GLU A 109 -17.69 9.33 -4.43
N ARG A 110 -17.05 8.78 -5.47
CA ARG A 110 -17.03 7.32 -5.73
C ARG A 110 -15.65 6.68 -5.67
N VAL A 111 -14.61 7.47 -5.48
CA VAL A 111 -13.23 7.00 -5.38
C VAL A 111 -12.68 7.45 -4.03
N VAL A 112 -12.15 6.52 -3.27
CA VAL A 112 -11.43 6.77 -2.03
C VAL A 112 -9.98 6.36 -2.24
N LEU A 113 -9.05 7.24 -1.86
CA LEU A 113 -7.63 6.97 -1.89
C LEU A 113 -7.15 6.86 -0.45
N LEU A 114 -6.78 5.65 -0.02
CA LEU A 114 -6.10 5.45 1.25
C LEU A 114 -4.61 5.68 1.07
N ALA A 115 -3.97 6.31 2.05
CA ALA A 115 -2.53 6.53 2.02
C ALA A 115 -1.80 5.39 2.72
N GLY A 116 -0.93 4.70 1.98
CA GLY A 116 -0.01 3.71 2.50
C GLY A 116 1.32 4.31 2.94
N ASN A 117 2.20 3.49 3.50
CA ASN A 117 3.50 3.95 3.97
C ASN A 117 4.41 4.36 2.81
N ARG A 118 4.33 3.71 1.64
CA ARG A 118 5.16 4.07 0.48
C ARG A 118 4.76 5.42 -0.08
N ASP A 119 3.47 5.74 -0.05
CA ASP A 119 2.95 7.02 -0.52
C ASP A 119 3.43 8.17 0.39
N VAL A 120 3.19 8.05 1.70
CA VAL A 120 3.51 9.08 2.71
C VAL A 120 5.03 9.32 2.81
N ASN A 121 5.84 8.27 2.70
CA ASN A 121 7.29 8.39 2.80
C ASN A 121 7.88 9.37 1.77
N LYS A 122 7.22 9.61 0.62
CA LYS A 122 7.72 10.54 -0.41
C LYS A 122 7.76 12.00 0.06
N MET A 123 7.00 12.37 1.09
CA MET A 123 7.08 13.70 1.72
C MET A 123 8.50 14.03 2.20
N ARG A 124 9.30 13.01 2.57
CA ARG A 124 10.69 13.14 3.03
C ARG A 124 11.61 13.83 2.03
N PHE A 125 11.34 13.73 0.72
CA PHE A 125 12.20 14.31 -0.31
C PHE A 125 12.34 15.82 -0.17
N THR A 126 11.25 16.51 0.21
CA THR A 126 11.26 17.97 0.36
C THR A 126 12.26 18.45 1.41
N SER A 127 12.31 17.78 2.57
CA SER A 127 13.24 18.13 3.65
C SER A 127 14.63 17.53 3.47
N GLU A 128 14.74 16.25 3.07
CA GLU A 128 16.01 15.51 3.12
C GLU A 128 16.92 15.73 1.90
N LEU A 129 16.37 16.29 0.82
CA LEU A 129 17.11 16.68 -0.39
C LEU A 129 17.25 18.21 -0.54
N ASP A 130 16.89 18.98 0.48
CA ASP A 130 17.17 20.42 0.50
C ASP A 130 18.67 20.70 0.62
N ASP A 131 19.11 21.85 0.09
CA ASP A 131 20.52 22.26 0.15
C ASP A 131 21.01 22.41 1.59
N SER A 132 20.15 22.82 2.52
CA SER A 132 20.51 22.96 3.95
C SER A 132 20.91 21.66 4.61
N GLU A 133 20.48 20.52 4.06
CA GLU A 133 20.73 19.19 4.60
C GLU A 133 21.96 18.52 3.99
N MET A 134 22.60 19.12 2.97
CA MET A 134 23.73 18.51 2.28
C MET A 134 24.99 18.39 3.15
N GLY A 135 25.15 19.21 4.19
CA GLY A 135 26.32 19.18 5.07
C GLY A 135 26.35 18.00 6.05
N PHE A 136 27.50 17.31 6.17
CA PHE A 136 27.62 16.14 7.05
C PHE A 136 27.39 16.42 8.54
N LYS A 137 27.79 17.62 8.99
CA LYS A 137 27.67 18.04 10.40
C LYS A 137 26.34 18.74 10.71
N THR A 138 25.58 19.09 9.67
CA THR A 138 24.38 19.93 9.80
C THR A 138 23.10 19.21 9.41
N MET A 139 23.18 18.02 8.78
CA MET A 139 22.00 17.25 8.42
C MET A 139 21.25 16.73 9.65
N ALA A 140 19.96 16.47 9.47
CA ALA A 140 19.11 15.84 10.47
C ALA A 140 19.64 14.46 10.91
N LYS A 141 19.30 14.06 12.14
CA LYS A 141 19.74 12.78 12.72
C LYS A 141 19.19 11.59 11.93
N GLU A 142 17.97 11.72 11.43
CA GLU A 142 17.28 10.73 10.62
C GLU A 142 18.07 10.38 9.34
N THR A 143 18.71 11.37 8.71
CA THR A 143 19.55 11.17 7.54
C THR A 143 20.92 10.60 7.91
N SER A 144 21.53 11.10 8.99
CA SER A 144 22.89 10.70 9.39
C SER A 144 22.96 9.31 10.04
N GLU A 145 22.00 8.98 10.90
CA GLU A 145 21.93 7.70 11.64
C GLU A 145 21.24 6.58 10.82
N GLY A 146 20.54 6.95 9.74
CA GLY A 146 19.78 6.03 8.91
C GLY A 146 18.43 5.60 9.52
N PRO A 147 17.79 4.56 8.99
CA PRO A 147 16.44 4.16 9.38
C PRO A 147 16.43 3.64 10.82
N ILE A 148 15.91 4.44 11.75
CA ILE A 148 16.00 4.13 13.20
C ILE A 148 15.26 2.85 13.60
N TRP A 149 14.26 2.43 12.81
CA TRP A 149 13.51 1.19 12.97
C TRP A 149 14.29 -0.07 12.56
N VAL A 150 15.45 0.08 11.92
CA VAL A 150 16.37 -1.04 11.64
C VAL A 150 17.39 -1.14 12.78
N PRO A 151 17.72 -2.34 13.28
CA PRO A 151 18.78 -2.48 14.28
C PRO A 151 20.10 -1.85 13.82
N GLU A 152 20.76 -1.08 14.68
CA GLU A 152 21.95 -0.26 14.35
C GLU A 152 23.01 -1.04 13.56
N LYS A 153 23.31 -2.28 13.98
CA LYS A 153 24.30 -3.16 13.34
C LYS A 153 23.94 -3.55 11.89
N LYS A 154 22.65 -3.47 11.51
CA LYS A 154 22.14 -3.78 10.18
C LYS A 154 21.92 -2.53 9.32
N ARG A 155 22.11 -1.32 9.86
CA ARG A 155 21.90 -0.08 9.11
C ARG A 155 23.01 0.14 8.08
N PHE A 156 22.60 0.43 6.86
CA PHE A 156 23.47 0.94 5.80
C PHE A 156 23.33 2.46 5.75
N THR A 157 24.23 3.16 6.45
CA THR A 157 24.17 4.62 6.62
C THR A 157 24.54 5.35 5.33
N LEU A 158 24.16 6.63 5.21
CA LEU A 158 24.52 7.46 4.07
C LEU A 158 26.04 7.47 3.83
N LYS A 159 26.85 7.63 4.89
CA LYS A 159 28.32 7.63 4.77
C LYS A 159 28.85 6.32 4.17
N LYS A 160 28.30 5.15 4.57
CA LYS A 160 28.67 3.84 3.98
C LYS A 160 28.31 3.76 2.50
N PHE A 161 27.13 4.26 2.14
CA PHE A 161 26.67 4.29 0.75
C PHE A 161 27.54 5.21 -0.11
N LEU A 162 27.88 6.41 0.35
CA LEU A 162 28.73 7.32 -0.40
C LEU A 162 30.14 6.74 -0.61
N ALA A 163 30.69 6.04 0.39
CA ALA A 163 31.95 5.33 0.25
C ALA A 163 31.89 4.25 -0.84
N SER A 164 30.82 3.44 -0.87
CA SER A 164 30.67 2.40 -1.91
C SER A 164 30.50 3.00 -3.32
N GLN A 165 29.83 4.15 -3.44
CA GLN A 165 29.74 4.87 -4.72
C GLN A 165 31.12 5.37 -5.21
N LEU A 166 31.96 5.90 -4.33
CA LEU A 166 33.32 6.33 -4.71
C LEU A 166 34.18 5.15 -5.17
N VAL A 167 34.13 4.03 -4.44
CA VAL A 167 34.86 2.80 -4.82
C VAL A 167 34.40 2.32 -6.20
N ALA A 168 33.09 2.30 -6.46
CA ALA A 168 32.55 1.91 -7.76
C ALA A 168 32.99 2.86 -8.89
N GLN A 169 33.06 4.18 -8.64
CA GLN A 169 33.53 5.17 -9.60
C GLN A 169 35.04 5.02 -9.90
N CYS A 170 35.88 4.83 -8.88
CA CYS A 170 37.31 4.56 -9.06
C CYS A 170 37.52 3.31 -9.91
N ALA A 171 36.80 2.23 -9.59
CA ALA A 171 36.87 0.98 -10.35
C ALA A 171 36.45 1.17 -11.82
N ALA A 172 35.37 1.91 -12.09
CA ALA A 172 34.91 2.19 -13.45
C ALA A 172 35.89 3.08 -14.26
N SER A 173 36.64 3.96 -13.58
CA SER A 173 37.61 4.86 -14.21
C SER A 173 39.00 4.25 -14.39
N GLY A 174 39.22 3.01 -13.94
CA GLY A 174 40.51 2.33 -14.02
C GLY A 174 41.58 2.90 -13.09
N GLN A 175 41.19 3.73 -12.11
CA GLN A 175 42.09 4.25 -11.09
C GLN A 175 42.35 3.19 -10.00
N PRO A 176 43.59 3.06 -9.51
CA PRO A 176 43.90 2.11 -8.44
C PRO A 176 43.09 2.48 -7.18
N VAL A 177 42.31 1.52 -6.68
CA VAL A 177 41.57 1.61 -5.43
C VAL A 177 42.56 1.42 -4.26
N GLU A 178 43.54 2.32 -4.13
CA GLU A 178 44.45 2.37 -2.98
C GLU A 178 43.71 3.03 -1.81
N THR A 179 42.77 2.29 -1.25
CA THR A 179 42.17 2.39 0.08
C THR A 179 40.98 1.45 0.00
N ALA A 180 41.10 0.30 0.65
CA ALA A 180 40.03 -0.71 0.64
C ALA A 180 38.73 -0.05 1.10
N GLU A 181 37.59 -0.51 0.59
CA GLU A 181 36.24 -0.10 1.01
C GLU A 181 36.14 -0.05 2.56
N GLU A 182 36.86 -0.93 3.26
CA GLU A 182 37.03 -0.96 4.71
C GLU A 182 37.72 0.28 5.30
N GLU A 183 38.76 0.86 4.68
CA GLU A 183 39.42 2.09 5.13
C GLU A 183 38.53 3.32 4.91
N LEU A 184 37.87 3.46 3.77
CA LEU A 184 36.95 4.59 3.51
C LEU A 184 35.69 4.52 4.40
N VAL A 185 35.19 3.32 4.68
CA VAL A 185 34.08 3.09 5.62
C VAL A 185 34.50 3.30 7.07
N GLN A 186 35.72 2.92 7.47
CA GLN A 186 36.24 3.15 8.82
C GLN A 186 36.58 4.63 9.07
N LEU A 187 37.03 5.37 8.06
CA LEU A 187 37.61 6.70 8.29
C LEU A 187 36.59 7.82 8.51
N GLN A 188 35.29 7.61 8.27
CA GLN A 188 34.25 8.66 8.42
C GLN A 188 34.65 10.03 7.85
N ASN A 189 35.60 10.08 6.90
CA ASN A 189 36.28 11.31 6.52
C ASN A 189 35.38 12.10 5.56
N GLU A 190 34.72 13.10 6.12
CA GLU A 190 33.72 13.92 5.44
C GLU A 190 34.28 14.67 4.23
N GLU A 191 35.57 15.03 4.24
CA GLU A 191 36.22 15.69 3.11
C GLU A 191 36.36 14.75 1.90
N LEU A 192 36.72 13.48 2.16
CA LEU A 192 36.86 12.46 1.10
C LEU A 192 35.50 12.04 0.53
N LEU A 193 34.44 12.06 1.33
CA LEU A 193 33.08 11.72 0.89
C LEU A 193 32.38 12.87 0.14
N GLY A 194 32.88 14.09 0.26
CA GLY A 194 32.31 15.30 -0.33
C GLY A 194 31.92 15.16 -1.80
N PRO A 195 32.82 14.67 -2.69
CA PRO A 195 32.53 14.52 -4.11
C PRO A 195 31.34 13.59 -4.43
N ALA A 196 31.09 12.56 -3.61
CA ALA A 196 29.97 11.65 -3.81
C ALA A 196 28.67 12.14 -3.15
N ASN A 197 28.73 13.10 -2.22
CA ASN A 197 27.56 13.61 -1.49
C ASN A 197 26.70 14.55 -2.35
N THR A 198 26.09 14.00 -3.39
CA THR A 198 25.18 14.69 -4.30
C THR A 198 23.72 14.37 -3.96
N LYS A 199 22.77 15.21 -4.38
CA LYS A 199 21.33 14.93 -4.21
C LYS A 199 20.91 13.64 -4.93
N VAL A 200 21.51 13.34 -6.08
CA VAL A 200 21.31 12.08 -6.80
C VAL A 200 21.66 10.88 -5.92
N ASN A 201 22.86 10.86 -5.34
CA ASN A 201 23.29 9.75 -4.50
C ASN A 201 22.48 9.66 -3.20
N ARG A 202 22.07 10.81 -2.63
CA ARG A 202 21.16 10.82 -1.49
C ARG A 202 19.80 10.22 -1.83
N LEU A 203 19.21 10.60 -2.96
CA LEU A 203 17.94 10.03 -3.40
C LEU A 203 18.05 8.51 -3.62
N LYS A 204 19.11 8.05 -4.30
CA LYS A 204 19.38 6.61 -4.47
C LYS A 204 19.46 5.89 -3.11
N TRP A 205 20.21 6.44 -2.16
CA TRP A 205 20.32 5.89 -0.80
C TRP A 205 18.97 5.89 -0.07
N ILE A 206 18.21 6.99 -0.12
CA ILE A 206 16.89 7.11 0.52
C ILE A 206 15.96 6.00 0.01
N LEU A 207 15.85 5.85 -1.31
CA LEU A 207 14.99 4.85 -1.96
C LEU A 207 15.41 3.42 -1.58
N GLU A 208 16.69 3.11 -1.65
CA GLU A 208 17.19 1.75 -1.48
C GLU A 208 17.22 1.29 -0.01
N HIS A 209 17.68 2.15 0.89
CA HIS A 209 18.02 1.76 2.26
C HIS A 209 17.07 2.31 3.32
N THR A 210 16.21 3.27 2.99
CA THR A 210 15.29 3.88 3.97
C THR A 210 13.82 3.82 3.58
N MET A 211 13.48 3.53 2.33
CA MET A 211 12.08 3.45 1.86
C MET A 211 11.68 2.04 1.40
N GLY A 212 12.63 1.11 1.28
CA GLY A 212 12.33 -0.24 0.78
C GLY A 212 11.87 -0.23 -0.68
N SER A 213 12.41 0.70 -1.48
CA SER A 213 12.10 0.93 -2.89
C SER A 213 13.36 0.66 -3.73
N GLN A 214 14.02 -0.49 -3.54
CA GLN A 214 15.27 -0.80 -4.24
C GLN A 214 15.07 -0.77 -5.76
N GLY A 215 16.01 -0.16 -6.49
CA GLY A 215 15.98 -0.03 -7.96
C GLY A 215 15.01 1.03 -8.51
N ASP A 216 14.32 1.79 -7.65
CA ASP A 216 13.26 2.70 -8.11
C ASP A 216 13.76 3.87 -8.94
N PHE A 217 14.98 4.34 -8.65
CA PHE A 217 15.64 5.37 -9.44
C PHE A 217 15.76 4.97 -10.93
N GLU A 218 16.19 3.73 -11.20
CA GLU A 218 16.34 3.23 -12.58
C GLU A 218 15.00 2.87 -13.22
N ARG A 219 14.00 2.44 -12.43
CA ARG A 219 12.64 2.25 -12.94
C ARG A 219 12.01 3.57 -13.34
N ARG A 220 12.17 4.64 -12.54
CA ARG A 220 11.77 5.99 -12.91
C ARG A 220 12.45 6.45 -14.19
N ARG A 221 13.76 6.21 -14.36
CA ARG A 221 14.47 6.53 -15.61
C ARG A 221 13.81 5.86 -16.82
N LYS A 222 13.55 4.55 -16.73
CA LYS A 222 12.89 3.78 -17.80
C LYS A 222 11.47 4.28 -18.08
N GLU A 223 10.75 4.70 -17.04
CA GLU A 223 9.42 5.30 -17.17
C GLU A 223 9.48 6.63 -17.94
N LEU A 224 10.42 7.51 -17.58
CA LEU A 224 10.63 8.78 -18.28
C LEU A 224 11.03 8.59 -19.75
N VAL A 225 11.91 7.62 -20.06
CA VAL A 225 12.24 7.28 -21.45
C VAL A 225 10.98 6.92 -22.25
N ARG A 226 10.08 6.09 -21.68
CA ARG A 226 8.81 5.72 -22.33
C ARG A 226 7.91 6.95 -22.54
N ARG A 227 7.75 7.80 -21.53
CA ARG A 227 6.92 9.02 -21.58
C ARG A 227 7.39 10.01 -22.65
N HIS A 228 8.69 10.13 -22.84
CA HIS A 228 9.27 11.12 -23.75
C HIS A 228 9.68 10.53 -25.10
N ARG A 229 9.33 9.26 -25.39
CA ARG A 229 9.74 8.56 -26.63
C ARG A 229 9.34 9.35 -27.88
N SER A 230 8.15 9.93 -27.90
CA SER A 230 7.64 10.73 -29.02
C SER A 230 8.39 12.05 -29.22
N SER A 231 9.00 12.61 -28.16
CA SER A 231 9.71 13.90 -28.19
C SER A 231 11.23 13.79 -28.27
N LEU A 232 11.83 12.69 -27.79
CA LEU A 232 13.29 12.53 -27.66
C LEU A 232 13.90 11.50 -28.64
N GLY A 233 13.07 10.77 -29.40
CA GLY A 233 13.52 9.69 -30.30
C GLY A 233 13.95 8.41 -29.55
N GLU A 234 14.17 7.32 -30.29
CA GLU A 234 14.42 5.98 -29.71
C GLU A 234 15.75 5.85 -28.92
N SER A 235 16.70 6.77 -29.11
CA SER A 235 18.03 6.73 -28.48
C SER A 235 18.19 7.71 -27.30
N ALA A 236 17.07 8.24 -26.79
CA ALA A 236 17.07 9.22 -25.70
C ALA A 236 17.65 8.64 -24.40
N THR A 237 18.69 9.26 -23.87
CA THR A 237 19.21 8.97 -22.53
C THR A 237 18.67 10.01 -21.54
N ILE A 238 18.04 9.55 -20.47
CA ILE A 238 17.61 10.41 -19.36
C ILE A 238 18.76 10.47 -18.35
N SER A 239 19.23 11.67 -18.00
CA SER A 239 20.31 11.88 -17.03
C SER A 239 19.87 11.62 -15.60
N ASP A 240 20.82 11.40 -14.69
CA ASP A 240 20.52 11.25 -13.25
C ASP A 240 19.83 12.49 -12.67
N ASP A 241 20.24 13.69 -13.11
CA ASP A 241 19.60 14.95 -12.69
C ASP A 241 18.15 15.05 -13.17
N ALA A 242 17.84 14.57 -14.38
CA ALA A 242 16.46 14.53 -14.88
C ALA A 242 15.59 13.55 -14.07
N VAL A 243 16.15 12.41 -13.64
CA VAL A 243 15.45 11.49 -12.74
C VAL A 243 15.20 12.13 -11.37
N LEU A 244 16.23 12.74 -10.77
CA LEU A 244 16.10 13.47 -9.51
C LEU A 244 15.02 14.55 -9.61
N GLN A 245 15.07 15.35 -10.67
CA GLN A 245 14.11 16.42 -10.92
C GLN A 245 12.68 15.88 -10.99
N SER A 246 12.45 14.76 -11.69
CA SER A 246 11.13 14.11 -11.73
C SER A 246 10.60 13.69 -10.35
N PHE A 247 11.46 13.19 -9.45
CA PHE A 247 11.04 12.88 -8.08
C PHE A 247 10.68 14.15 -7.29
N MET A 248 11.47 15.22 -7.44
CA MET A 248 11.21 16.50 -6.77
C MET A 248 9.92 17.15 -7.27
N GLU A 249 9.71 17.19 -8.59
CA GLU A 249 8.49 17.72 -9.22
C GLU A 249 7.24 16.97 -8.76
N SER A 250 7.34 15.66 -8.53
CA SER A 250 6.19 14.86 -8.09
C SER A 250 5.64 15.30 -6.72
N VAL A 251 6.49 15.85 -5.85
CA VAL A 251 6.12 16.27 -4.49
C VAL A 251 5.98 17.79 -4.33
N GLN A 252 6.25 18.56 -5.38
CA GLN A 252 6.04 20.01 -5.44
C GLN A 252 4.58 20.36 -5.81
N GLU A 253 4.25 21.65 -5.80
CA GLU A 253 2.95 22.14 -6.28
C GLU A 253 2.68 21.69 -7.73
N GLY A 254 1.49 21.12 -7.97
CA GLY A 254 1.14 20.50 -9.26
C GLY A 254 1.74 19.10 -9.48
N GLY A 255 2.54 18.59 -8.53
CA GLY A 255 3.11 17.25 -8.58
C GLY A 255 2.10 16.16 -8.23
N VAL A 256 2.07 15.08 -9.01
CA VAL A 256 1.04 14.04 -8.86
C VAL A 256 1.07 13.31 -7.51
N LEU A 257 2.26 13.11 -6.93
CA LEU A 257 2.40 12.47 -5.61
C LEU A 257 1.84 13.38 -4.51
N ARG A 258 2.07 14.71 -4.61
CA ARG A 258 1.45 15.69 -3.72
C ARG A 258 -0.06 15.68 -3.87
N GLU A 259 -0.58 15.72 -5.10
CA GLU A 259 -2.03 15.71 -5.35
C GLU A 259 -2.70 14.44 -4.78
N TYR A 260 -2.05 13.28 -4.91
CA TYR A 260 -2.53 12.03 -4.31
C TYR A 260 -2.69 12.15 -2.79
N LEU A 261 -1.68 12.71 -2.10
CA LEU A 261 -1.71 12.90 -0.65
C LEU A 261 -2.74 13.97 -0.22
N GLU A 262 -2.92 15.03 -1.00
CA GLU A 262 -3.95 16.05 -0.73
C GLU A 262 -5.38 15.51 -0.86
N LEU A 263 -5.58 14.48 -1.71
CA LEU A 263 -6.85 13.80 -1.93
C LEU A 263 -7.04 12.54 -1.06
N GLY A 264 -6.03 12.19 -0.27
CA GLY A 264 -5.93 10.94 0.48
C GLY A 264 -6.71 10.94 1.80
N SER A 265 -6.76 9.76 2.39
CA SER A 265 -7.34 9.48 3.72
C SER A 265 -6.60 8.30 4.37
N LEU A 266 -6.77 8.06 5.67
CA LEU A 266 -6.18 6.92 6.36
C LEU A 266 -7.16 5.77 6.58
N ALA A 267 -8.45 6.06 6.60
CA ALA A 267 -9.49 5.07 6.82
C ALA A 267 -10.80 5.46 6.13
N PHE A 268 -11.63 4.47 5.82
CA PHE A 268 -12.96 4.67 5.24
C PHE A 268 -13.94 3.62 5.76
N VAL A 269 -15.21 4.00 5.92
CA VAL A 269 -16.27 3.09 6.35
C VAL A 269 -17.41 3.11 5.34
N ALA A 270 -17.79 1.93 4.87
CA ALA A 270 -18.92 1.70 3.97
C ALA A 270 -19.46 0.29 4.13
N TYR A 271 -20.78 0.09 4.02
CA TYR A 271 -21.43 -1.23 4.14
C TYR A 271 -20.96 -2.06 5.34
N ASN A 272 -20.97 -1.44 6.53
CA ASN A 272 -20.52 -2.05 7.78
C ASN A 272 -19.05 -2.55 7.73
N THR A 273 -18.28 -2.10 6.75
CA THR A 273 -16.89 -2.51 6.51
C THR A 273 -15.96 -1.33 6.76
N LEU A 274 -14.92 -1.57 7.56
CA LEU A 274 -13.80 -0.65 7.75
C LEU A 274 -12.69 -0.98 6.75
N PHE A 275 -12.20 0.03 6.06
CA PHE A 275 -11.08 -0.05 5.13
C PHE A 275 -9.91 0.76 5.69
N VAL A 276 -8.74 0.14 5.79
CA VAL A 276 -7.47 0.78 6.17
C VAL A 276 -6.34 0.18 5.34
N HIS A 277 -5.20 0.87 5.21
CA HIS A 277 -4.08 0.31 4.45
C HIS A 277 -3.50 -0.96 5.10
N GLY A 278 -3.15 -0.92 6.39
CA GLY A 278 -2.45 -2.02 7.06
C GLY A 278 -3.34 -2.92 7.91
N GLY A 279 -3.98 -2.34 8.92
CA GLY A 279 -4.81 -3.10 9.84
C GLY A 279 -4.86 -2.53 11.23
N LEU A 280 -5.49 -3.25 12.14
CA LEU A 280 -5.64 -2.85 13.53
C LEU A 280 -4.64 -3.59 14.42
N ILE A 281 -3.72 -2.86 15.02
CA ILE A 281 -2.79 -3.37 16.04
C ILE A 281 -3.42 -3.13 17.42
N SER A 282 -3.41 -4.15 18.27
CA SER A 282 -3.48 -3.99 19.73
C SER A 282 -2.09 -4.32 20.27
N GLY A 283 -1.43 -3.34 20.89
CA GLY A 283 -0.02 -3.45 21.26
C GLY A 283 0.25 -4.62 22.20
N ALA A 284 0.82 -5.71 21.68
CA ALA A 284 1.43 -6.76 22.49
C ALA A 284 2.71 -6.20 23.16
N GLY A 285 2.53 -5.47 24.26
CA GLY A 285 3.61 -4.97 25.11
C GLY A 285 3.34 -3.63 25.80
N ASN A 286 2.52 -2.75 25.20
CA ASN A 286 2.18 -1.44 25.77
C ASN A 286 0.65 -1.19 25.86
N GLY A 287 -0.17 -2.11 25.36
CA GLY A 287 -1.64 -2.08 25.53
C GLY A 287 -2.36 -0.97 24.76
N ILE A 288 -1.70 -0.32 23.80
CA ILE A 288 -2.31 0.74 22.98
C ILE A 288 -2.91 0.12 21.73
N SER A 289 -4.23 0.26 21.56
CA SER A 289 -4.94 -0.09 20.33
C SER A 289 -4.88 1.06 19.34
N SER A 290 -4.69 0.73 18.07
CA SER A 290 -4.88 1.66 16.94
C SER A 290 -6.33 2.13 16.80
N LEU A 291 -7.30 1.30 17.19
CA LEU A 291 -8.72 1.61 17.11
C LEU A 291 -9.09 2.74 18.08
N GLY A 292 -9.77 3.77 17.58
CA GLY A 292 -10.29 4.86 18.40
C GLY A 292 -9.26 5.93 18.80
N ARG A 293 -8.02 5.88 18.29
CA ARG A 293 -6.95 6.82 18.65
C ARG A 293 -6.57 7.75 17.50
N VAL A 294 -6.28 9.00 17.84
CA VAL A 294 -5.75 10.01 16.91
C VAL A 294 -4.44 10.56 17.50
N PRO A 295 -3.34 10.62 16.74
CA PRO A 295 -2.01 10.92 17.29
C PRO A 295 -1.87 12.24 18.08
N ASP A 296 -2.57 13.31 17.67
CA ASP A 296 -2.51 14.61 18.34
C ASP A 296 -3.51 14.74 19.51
N GLU A 297 -4.31 13.71 19.78
CA GLU A 297 -5.27 13.63 20.88
C GLU A 297 -5.03 12.39 21.77
N PRO A 298 -3.83 12.21 22.35
CA PRO A 298 -3.43 10.95 22.99
C PRO A 298 -4.26 10.56 24.22
N ASN A 299 -4.96 11.51 24.84
CA ASN A 299 -5.84 11.26 25.99
C ASN A 299 -7.29 10.98 25.60
N GLN A 300 -7.66 11.17 24.33
CA GLN A 300 -8.99 10.91 23.82
C GLN A 300 -9.04 9.50 23.22
N GLU A 301 -10.14 8.78 23.51
CA GLU A 301 -10.47 7.53 22.85
C GLU A 301 -11.89 7.64 22.31
N TYR A 302 -12.01 7.47 21.00
CA TYR A 302 -13.27 7.53 20.27
C TYR A 302 -13.93 6.16 20.25
N ARG A 303 -15.11 6.03 20.84
CA ARG A 303 -15.87 4.77 20.87
C ARG A 303 -16.57 4.47 19.55
N SER A 304 -17.06 5.50 18.88
CA SER A 304 -17.67 5.37 17.55
C SER A 304 -16.58 5.26 16.49
N VAL A 305 -16.56 4.15 15.75
CA VAL A 305 -15.61 3.97 14.64
C VAL A 305 -15.77 5.03 13.56
N THR A 306 -17.00 5.44 13.24
CA THR A 306 -17.23 6.47 12.22
C THR A 306 -16.70 7.83 12.68
N GLU A 307 -16.98 8.24 13.92
CA GLU A 307 -16.42 9.48 14.49
C GLU A 307 -14.89 9.44 14.54
N TRP A 308 -14.31 8.32 14.96
CA TRP A 308 -12.86 8.12 14.97
C TRP A 308 -12.25 8.29 13.56
N VAL A 309 -12.86 7.67 12.55
CA VAL A 309 -12.38 7.76 11.16
C VAL A 309 -12.42 9.20 10.65
N ASP A 310 -13.47 9.97 10.96
CA ASP A 310 -13.52 11.39 10.60
C ASP A 310 -12.37 12.18 11.23
N LYS A 311 -12.11 11.93 12.51
CA LYS A 311 -11.06 12.63 13.27
C LYS A 311 -9.66 12.25 12.81
N LEU A 312 -9.45 10.97 12.52
CA LEU A 312 -8.20 10.45 11.97
C LEU A 312 -7.90 11.04 10.59
N ASN A 313 -8.91 11.08 9.71
CA ASN A 313 -8.76 11.69 8.38
C ASN A 313 -8.58 13.22 8.45
N ALA A 314 -9.27 13.89 9.38
CA ALA A 314 -9.05 15.32 9.60
C ALA A 314 -7.63 15.61 10.11
N TRP A 315 -7.07 14.76 10.97
CA TRP A 315 -5.68 14.83 11.41
C TRP A 315 -4.71 14.61 10.25
N TYR A 316 -4.91 13.57 9.45
CA TYR A 316 -4.12 13.32 8.24
C TYR A 316 -4.01 14.56 7.33
N LEU A 317 -5.16 15.17 7.00
CA LEU A 317 -5.18 16.35 6.14
C LEU A 317 -4.47 17.56 6.78
N ARG A 318 -4.52 17.71 8.11
CA ARG A 318 -3.75 18.75 8.81
C ARG A 318 -2.24 18.50 8.68
N GLU A 319 -1.79 17.27 8.81
CA GLU A 319 -0.37 16.92 8.68
C GLU A 319 0.13 17.12 7.23
N VAL A 320 -0.65 16.73 6.23
CA VAL A 320 -0.33 17.00 4.82
C VAL A 320 -0.24 18.51 4.54
N ARG A 321 -1.19 19.30 5.04
CA ARG A 321 -1.13 20.78 4.93
C ARG A 321 0.08 21.36 5.65
N ALA A 322 0.37 20.89 6.86
CA ALA A 322 1.53 21.34 7.61
C ALA A 322 2.83 21.06 6.85
N TRP A 323 2.94 19.90 6.19
CA TRP A 323 4.06 19.56 5.31
C TRP A 323 4.18 20.52 4.11
N ILE A 324 3.07 20.83 3.45
CA ILE A 324 3.04 21.80 2.35
C ILE A 324 3.50 23.19 2.82
N ASP A 325 3.01 23.66 3.97
CA ASP A 325 3.31 24.99 4.49
C ASP A 325 4.74 25.11 5.04
N ARG A 326 5.27 24.01 5.59
CA ARG A 326 6.59 23.95 6.26
C ARG A 326 7.33 22.67 5.83
N PRO A 327 7.74 22.56 4.56
CA PRO A 327 8.30 21.33 4.01
C PRO A 327 9.72 21.04 4.48
N LEU A 328 10.43 22.04 4.98
CA LEU A 328 11.81 21.94 5.42
C LEU A 328 11.91 21.70 6.93
N TRP A 329 13.08 21.20 7.34
CA TRP A 329 13.44 21.11 8.75
C TRP A 329 13.47 22.48 9.42
N THR A 330 13.08 22.53 10.70
CA THR A 330 13.35 23.68 11.55
C THR A 330 14.86 23.93 11.69
N PRO A 331 15.31 25.15 12.05
CA PRO A 331 16.74 25.44 12.20
C PRO A 331 17.49 24.52 13.17
N ASP A 332 16.82 23.94 14.16
CA ASP A 332 17.38 22.97 15.10
C ASP A 332 17.24 21.50 14.64
N ARG A 333 16.65 21.25 13.46
CA ARG A 333 16.37 19.92 12.87
C ARG A 333 15.62 18.97 13.82
N THR A 334 14.72 19.50 14.64
CA THR A 334 13.91 18.67 15.55
C THR A 334 12.55 18.31 14.96
N THR A 335 12.03 19.12 14.03
CA THR A 335 10.72 18.91 13.44
C THR A 335 10.60 19.53 12.05
N ARG A 336 9.54 19.15 11.33
CA ARG A 336 9.11 19.69 10.04
C ARG A 336 7.58 19.56 9.93
N GLY A 337 6.99 20.18 8.93
CA GLY A 337 5.59 19.93 8.61
C GLY A 337 5.32 18.46 8.29
N GLY A 338 4.20 17.90 8.77
CA GLY A 338 3.84 16.49 8.56
C GLY A 338 4.71 15.47 9.31
N ASN A 339 5.50 15.92 10.28
CA ASN A 339 6.44 15.08 11.01
C ASN A 339 5.75 13.94 11.79
N GLU A 340 4.54 14.17 12.33
CA GLU A 340 3.83 13.13 13.06
C GLU A 340 3.20 12.11 12.11
N LEU A 341 2.74 12.53 10.93
CA LEU A 341 2.31 11.60 9.88
C LEU A 341 3.48 10.73 9.37
N LEU A 342 4.66 11.31 9.19
CA LEU A 342 5.86 10.55 8.81
C LEU A 342 6.26 9.51 9.86
N LYS A 343 6.11 9.82 11.16
CA LYS A 343 6.30 8.83 12.25
C LYS A 343 5.21 7.76 12.27
N TYR A 344 3.97 8.14 12.00
CA TYR A 344 2.81 7.26 12.03
C TYR A 344 2.90 6.10 11.03
N VAL A 345 3.60 6.31 9.92
CA VAL A 345 3.82 5.27 8.89
C VAL A 345 5.14 4.51 9.07
N LEU A 346 5.82 4.63 10.21
CA LEU A 346 7.03 3.86 10.52
C LEU A 346 6.70 2.52 11.17
N PRO A 347 7.49 1.46 10.89
CA PRO A 347 7.36 0.19 11.58
C PRO A 347 7.41 0.34 13.10
N GLY A 348 6.44 -0.27 13.79
CA GLY A 348 6.37 -0.28 15.25
C GLY A 348 5.65 0.91 15.88
N TYR A 349 5.06 1.83 15.10
CA TYR A 349 4.17 2.86 15.64
C TYR A 349 2.89 2.20 16.21
N PRO A 350 2.64 2.23 17.54
CA PRO A 350 1.66 1.34 18.17
C PRO A 350 0.20 1.55 17.73
N ALA A 351 -0.17 2.78 17.38
CA ALA A 351 -1.54 3.13 17.03
C ALA A 351 -1.76 3.29 15.51
N SER A 352 -0.83 2.80 14.68
CA SER A 352 -0.89 3.00 13.23
C SER A 352 -1.86 2.03 12.56
N VAL A 353 -2.81 2.58 11.79
CA VAL A 353 -3.65 1.79 10.87
C VAL A 353 -2.95 1.44 9.56
N VAL A 354 -1.77 2.02 9.30
CA VAL A 354 -0.98 1.82 8.08
C VAL A 354 -0.01 0.65 8.27
N MET A 355 0.54 0.47 9.47
CA MET A 355 1.55 -0.56 9.75
C MET A 355 0.98 -1.83 10.39
N GLY A 356 -0.34 -1.94 10.47
CA GLY A 356 -1.04 -3.09 11.03
C GLY A 356 -0.75 -4.38 10.28
N ARG A 357 -0.69 -5.50 11.04
CA ARG A 357 -0.46 -6.84 10.50
C ARG A 357 -1.37 -7.84 11.18
N HIS A 358 -1.99 -8.71 10.38
CA HIS A 358 -2.89 -9.77 10.84
C HIS A 358 -2.29 -11.17 10.62
N LEU A 359 -0.98 -11.29 10.89
CA LEU A 359 -0.23 -12.53 10.80
C LEU A 359 0.52 -12.80 12.11
N GLU A 360 0.63 -14.07 12.48
CA GLU A 360 1.55 -14.54 13.50
C GLU A 360 3.02 -14.41 13.05
N LYS A 361 3.96 -14.66 13.97
CA LYS A 361 5.40 -14.78 13.62
C LYS A 361 5.69 -15.89 12.61
N SER A 362 4.86 -16.94 12.60
CA SER A 362 4.92 -18.04 11.62
C SER A 362 4.59 -17.57 10.20
N GLY A 363 3.91 -16.44 10.05
CA GLY A 363 3.29 -15.97 8.80
C GLY A 363 1.86 -16.48 8.60
N MET A 364 1.35 -17.34 9.48
CA MET A 364 -0.05 -17.78 9.42
C MET A 364 -1.00 -16.64 9.82
N PRO A 365 -2.22 -16.60 9.26
CA PRO A 365 -3.23 -15.61 9.63
C PRO A 365 -3.61 -15.68 11.11
N THR A 366 -3.90 -14.53 11.71
CA THR A 366 -4.26 -14.43 13.13
C THR A 366 -5.53 -13.59 13.31
N GLU A 367 -6.37 -14.00 14.25
CA GLU A 367 -7.60 -13.30 14.60
C GLU A 367 -7.34 -11.95 15.26
N LEU A 368 -8.36 -11.10 15.31
CA LEU A 368 -8.27 -9.86 16.07
C LEU A 368 -8.40 -10.15 17.57
N PRO A 369 -7.75 -9.36 18.43
CA PRO A 369 -8.01 -9.39 19.86
C PRO A 369 -9.49 -9.11 20.18
N SER A 370 -10.04 -9.82 21.17
CA SER A 370 -11.48 -9.77 21.52
C SER A 370 -11.96 -8.35 21.89
N ASP A 371 -11.13 -7.53 22.51
CA ASP A 371 -11.44 -6.13 22.84
C ASP A 371 -11.56 -5.23 21.59
N VAL A 372 -10.89 -5.59 20.50
CA VAL A 372 -11.01 -4.91 19.20
C VAL A 372 -12.27 -5.39 18.49
N VAL A 373 -12.50 -6.71 18.47
CA VAL A 373 -13.73 -7.33 17.91
C VAL A 373 -14.98 -6.74 18.55
N GLN A 374 -15.03 -6.63 19.89
CA GLN A 374 -16.15 -6.05 20.61
C GLN A 374 -16.41 -4.60 20.19
N ARG A 375 -15.38 -3.75 20.15
CA ARG A 375 -15.52 -2.34 19.77
C ARG A 375 -15.99 -2.13 18.32
N LEU A 376 -15.51 -2.97 17.41
CA LEU A 376 -15.97 -2.97 16.02
C LEU A 376 -17.45 -3.36 15.95
N SER A 377 -17.83 -4.42 16.66
CA SER A 377 -19.21 -4.91 16.76
C SER A 377 -20.16 -3.85 17.31
N GLU A 378 -19.80 -3.20 18.42
CA GLU A 378 -20.58 -2.11 19.05
C GLU A 378 -20.76 -0.90 18.12
N SER A 379 -19.82 -0.69 17.20
CA SER A 379 -19.91 0.35 16.16
C SER A 379 -20.62 -0.12 14.89
N GLY A 380 -21.16 -1.34 14.86
CA GLY A 380 -21.84 -1.93 13.71
C GLY A 380 -20.88 -2.27 12.56
N ILE A 381 -19.60 -2.50 12.83
CA ILE A 381 -18.63 -2.95 11.83
C ILE A 381 -18.57 -4.48 11.85
N ASN A 382 -18.83 -5.10 10.70
CA ASN A 382 -18.80 -6.56 10.54
C ASN A 382 -17.52 -7.06 9.84
N ARG A 383 -16.76 -6.18 9.19
CA ARG A 383 -15.61 -6.56 8.37
C ARG A 383 -14.51 -5.52 8.38
N LEU A 384 -13.27 -5.98 8.34
CA LEU A 384 -12.06 -5.17 8.10
C LEU A 384 -11.42 -5.60 6.78
N ILE A 385 -11.17 -4.68 5.86
CA ILE A 385 -10.44 -4.96 4.60
C ILE A 385 -9.14 -4.16 4.57
N VAL A 386 -8.04 -4.83 4.25
CA VAL A 386 -6.67 -4.29 4.35
C VAL A 386 -5.77 -4.70 3.18
N GLY A 387 -4.72 -3.92 2.96
CA GLY A 387 -3.57 -4.25 2.12
C GLY A 387 -2.29 -4.49 2.96
N HIS A 388 -1.18 -3.87 2.57
CA HIS A 388 0.12 -3.74 3.26
C HIS A 388 0.94 -5.02 3.53
N THR A 389 0.28 -6.07 4.02
CA THR A 389 0.93 -7.30 4.45
C THR A 389 0.65 -8.39 3.43
N PRO A 390 1.63 -8.70 2.56
CA PRO A 390 1.39 -9.63 1.49
C PRO A 390 1.21 -11.04 2.02
N HIS A 391 0.16 -11.72 1.56
CA HIS A 391 -0.14 -13.08 1.99
C HIS A 391 -0.50 -13.99 0.81
N GLY A 392 0.53 -14.33 0.02
CA GLY A 392 0.47 -15.38 -0.97
C GLY A 392 -0.30 -15.03 -2.25
N THR A 393 -0.92 -16.04 -2.86
CA THR A 393 -1.38 -15.98 -4.26
C THR A 393 -2.77 -15.33 -4.48
N CYS A 394 -3.53 -15.11 -3.41
CA CYS A 394 -4.87 -14.50 -3.45
C CYS A 394 -5.23 -13.89 -2.09
N PRO A 395 -6.27 -13.03 -2.01
CA PRO A 395 -6.75 -12.47 -0.76
C PRO A 395 -7.03 -13.54 0.29
N THR A 396 -6.75 -13.21 1.54
CA THR A 396 -6.90 -14.12 2.68
C THR A 396 -8.01 -13.65 3.59
N VAL A 397 -9.02 -14.49 3.78
CA VAL A 397 -10.08 -14.28 4.76
C VAL A 397 -9.65 -14.88 6.10
N ILE A 398 -9.86 -14.14 7.18
CA ILE A 398 -9.65 -14.57 8.56
C ILE A 398 -11.00 -14.48 9.26
N LYS A 399 -11.61 -15.64 9.52
CA LYS A 399 -12.85 -15.71 10.31
C LYS A 399 -12.54 -15.42 11.77
N GLN A 400 -13.41 -14.65 12.40
CA GLN A 400 -13.41 -14.52 13.86
C GLN A 400 -14.28 -15.62 14.44
N ASP A 401 -13.79 -16.29 15.47
CA ASP A 401 -14.58 -17.29 16.17
C ASP A 401 -15.60 -16.57 17.09
N PRO A 402 -16.93 -16.76 16.89
CA PRO A 402 -17.93 -16.19 17.78
C PRO A 402 -17.97 -16.87 19.16
N SER A 403 -17.25 -17.99 19.35
CA SER A 403 -17.45 -18.92 20.48
C SER A 403 -16.83 -18.51 21.83
N GLU A 404 -16.18 -17.35 21.96
CA GLU A 404 -15.74 -16.87 23.28
C GLU A 404 -16.82 -16.09 24.05
N ASP A 405 -17.96 -15.73 23.43
CA ASP A 405 -19.06 -15.03 24.10
C ASP A 405 -20.40 -15.74 23.88
N GLU A 406 -20.72 -16.69 24.77
CA GLU A 406 -21.97 -17.46 24.77
C GLU A 406 -23.25 -16.60 24.93
N SER A 407 -23.13 -15.29 25.11
CA SER A 407 -24.25 -14.38 25.37
C SER A 407 -24.87 -13.71 24.14
N LEU A 408 -24.25 -13.81 22.95
CA LEU A 408 -24.71 -13.12 21.73
C LEU A 408 -25.49 -14.04 20.78
N THR A 409 -26.61 -13.55 20.24
CA THR A 409 -27.37 -14.29 19.22
C THR A 409 -26.83 -14.04 17.81
N ALA A 410 -27.02 -14.98 16.89
CA ALA A 410 -26.56 -14.88 15.48
C ALA A 410 -27.17 -13.70 14.68
N ALA A 411 -28.22 -13.04 15.18
CA ALA A 411 -28.80 -11.83 14.60
C ALA A 411 -28.20 -10.53 15.19
N GLU A 412 -27.43 -10.65 16.27
CA GLU A 412 -26.59 -9.61 16.89
C GLU A 412 -25.12 -9.75 16.42
N ALA A 413 -24.90 -10.52 15.36
CA ALA A 413 -23.59 -10.96 14.88
C ALA A 413 -22.62 -9.77 14.79
N GLY A 414 -21.63 -9.82 15.68
CA GLY A 414 -20.55 -8.85 15.75
C GLY A 414 -19.63 -8.91 14.54
N PHE A 415 -18.45 -8.33 14.73
CA PHE A 415 -17.36 -8.34 13.77
C PHE A 415 -17.01 -9.78 13.35
N ALA A 416 -17.09 -10.06 12.04
CA ALA A 416 -17.07 -11.43 11.51
C ALA A 416 -15.74 -11.81 10.87
N GLU A 417 -15.05 -10.88 10.19
CA GLU A 417 -13.87 -11.23 9.42
C GLU A 417 -12.89 -10.08 9.12
N VAL A 418 -11.64 -10.45 8.91
CA VAL A 418 -10.62 -9.62 8.25
C VAL A 418 -10.34 -10.19 6.86
N VAL A 419 -10.26 -9.33 5.84
CA VAL A 419 -9.85 -9.69 4.48
C VAL A 419 -8.56 -8.97 4.13
N MET A 420 -7.48 -9.73 4.00
CA MET A 420 -6.18 -9.22 3.58
C MET A 420 -6.03 -9.36 2.07
N CYS A 421 -5.83 -8.25 1.36
CA CYS A 421 -5.89 -8.20 -0.10
C CYS A 421 -4.53 -7.96 -0.76
N ASP A 422 -3.47 -7.70 0.00
CA ASP A 422 -2.13 -7.58 -0.57
C ASP A 422 -1.62 -8.95 -1.05
N THR A 423 -1.46 -9.06 -2.37
CA THR A 423 -0.92 -10.23 -3.06
C THR A 423 0.44 -9.94 -3.68
N SER A 424 1.15 -8.92 -3.21
CA SER A 424 2.57 -8.74 -3.52
C SER A 424 3.29 -10.04 -3.16
N TYR A 425 4.17 -10.55 -4.01
CA TYR A 425 4.84 -11.85 -3.79
C TYR A 425 3.98 -13.10 -4.02
N SER A 426 2.90 -13.00 -4.80
CA SER A 426 2.12 -14.15 -5.26
C SER A 426 2.89 -15.11 -6.18
N ASP A 427 3.95 -14.65 -6.83
CA ASP A 427 4.84 -15.44 -7.69
C ASP A 427 6.27 -14.89 -7.60
N MET A 428 7.09 -15.46 -6.72
CA MET A 428 8.49 -15.00 -6.52
C MET A 428 9.41 -15.28 -7.71
N GLN A 429 8.99 -16.08 -8.69
CA GLN A 429 9.78 -16.37 -9.90
C GLN A 429 9.54 -15.32 -10.99
N ALA A 430 8.40 -14.65 -10.97
CA ALA A 430 8.12 -13.53 -11.86
C ALA A 430 9.00 -12.31 -11.53
N SER A 431 9.36 -11.54 -12.56
CA SER A 431 10.21 -10.35 -12.41
C SER A 431 9.59 -9.25 -11.54
N ASP A 432 8.26 -9.23 -11.43
CA ASP A 432 7.49 -8.30 -10.62
C ASP A 432 7.00 -8.92 -9.30
N SER A 433 7.42 -10.15 -9.02
CA SER A 433 7.00 -10.97 -7.89
C SER A 433 5.49 -11.29 -7.84
N ARG A 434 4.72 -11.05 -8.91
CA ARG A 434 3.28 -11.32 -8.95
C ARG A 434 2.85 -12.26 -10.05
N GLY A 435 3.53 -12.19 -11.20
CA GLY A 435 3.22 -13.00 -12.36
C GLY A 435 1.81 -12.71 -12.87
N ARG A 436 1.00 -13.76 -13.03
CA ARG A 436 -0.40 -13.64 -13.51
C ARG A 436 -1.43 -13.51 -12.40
N ALA A 437 -1.04 -13.70 -11.14
CA ALA A 437 -2.00 -13.71 -10.05
C ALA A 437 -2.58 -12.31 -9.84
N ALA A 438 -3.90 -12.24 -9.77
CA ALA A 438 -4.63 -11.02 -9.46
C ALA A 438 -5.99 -11.44 -8.91
N SER A 439 -6.54 -10.65 -7.99
CA SER A 439 -7.88 -10.88 -7.45
C SER A 439 -8.55 -9.56 -7.17
N GLU A 440 -9.82 -9.45 -7.53
CA GLU A 440 -10.68 -8.35 -7.13
C GLU A 440 -11.53 -8.80 -5.93
N VAL A 441 -11.62 -7.93 -4.93
CA VAL A 441 -12.58 -8.04 -3.83
C VAL A 441 -13.67 -7.01 -4.06
N VAL A 442 -14.93 -7.46 -4.12
CA VAL A 442 -16.10 -6.61 -4.34
C VAL A 442 -17.08 -6.77 -3.20
N LEU A 443 -17.55 -5.66 -2.65
CA LEU A 443 -18.74 -5.66 -1.81
C LEU A 443 -19.95 -5.34 -2.68
N ASP A 444 -20.96 -6.19 -2.63
CA ASP A 444 -22.24 -5.93 -3.27
C ASP A 444 -23.06 -4.88 -2.48
N PRO A 445 -24.16 -4.35 -3.06
CA PRO A 445 -24.98 -3.36 -2.38
C PRO A 445 -25.63 -3.82 -1.06
N ASN A 446 -25.67 -5.13 -0.80
CA ASN A 446 -26.17 -5.70 0.44
C ASN A 446 -25.04 -5.90 1.48
N GLY A 447 -23.79 -5.58 1.12
CA GLY A 447 -22.62 -5.68 1.99
C GLY A 447 -21.96 -7.06 2.01
N HIS A 448 -22.35 -8.00 1.13
CA HIS A 448 -21.63 -9.27 1.01
C HIS A 448 -20.36 -9.05 0.20
N ALA A 449 -19.25 -9.62 0.69
CA ALA A 449 -17.97 -9.56 -0.01
C ALA A 449 -17.76 -10.81 -0.86
N HIS A 450 -17.31 -10.58 -2.08
CA HIS A 450 -17.00 -11.60 -3.07
C HIS A 450 -15.58 -11.41 -3.57
N VAL A 451 -14.86 -12.52 -3.73
CA VAL A 451 -13.53 -12.55 -4.31
C VAL A 451 -13.60 -13.27 -5.63
N HIS A 452 -13.02 -12.69 -6.68
CA HIS A 452 -12.82 -13.36 -7.96
C HIS A 452 -11.44 -13.05 -8.51
N GLY A 453 -10.86 -14.02 -9.21
CA GLY A 453 -9.60 -13.79 -9.86
C GLY A 453 -8.89 -15.03 -10.34
N VAL A 454 -7.57 -14.94 -10.43
CA VAL A 454 -6.71 -15.96 -10.99
C VAL A 454 -5.49 -16.14 -10.08
N LEU A 455 -5.15 -17.41 -9.80
CA LEU A 455 -3.97 -17.80 -9.02
C LEU A 455 -2.69 -17.72 -9.86
N GLU A 456 -1.52 -17.84 -9.21
CA GLU A 456 -0.20 -17.92 -9.87
C GLU A 456 -0.17 -18.94 -11.02
N ASN A 457 -0.76 -20.12 -10.81
CA ASN A 457 -0.76 -21.18 -11.82
C ASN A 457 -1.81 -20.98 -12.93
N GLY A 458 -2.59 -19.90 -12.88
CA GLY A 458 -3.61 -19.56 -13.87
C GLY A 458 -4.99 -20.15 -13.61
N ARG A 459 -5.19 -20.89 -12.51
CA ARG A 459 -6.51 -21.42 -12.16
C ARG A 459 -7.41 -20.29 -11.63
N PRO A 460 -8.68 -20.21 -12.07
CA PRO A 460 -9.58 -19.18 -11.63
C PRO A 460 -10.21 -19.52 -10.26
N ILE A 461 -10.45 -18.47 -9.48
CA ILE A 461 -11.12 -18.53 -8.17
C ILE A 461 -12.35 -17.63 -8.17
N ALA A 462 -13.40 -18.07 -7.48
CA ALA A 462 -14.58 -17.27 -7.20
C ALA A 462 -15.27 -17.78 -5.93
N PHE A 463 -15.43 -16.91 -4.93
CA PHE A 463 -16.10 -17.25 -3.67
C PHE A 463 -16.66 -16.02 -2.97
N ALA A 464 -17.73 -16.24 -2.21
CA ALA A 464 -18.18 -15.29 -1.21
C ALA A 464 -17.36 -15.48 0.07
N THR A 465 -17.01 -14.40 0.75
CA THR A 465 -16.22 -14.50 2.00
C THR A 465 -17.02 -15.18 3.10
N ASP A 466 -18.35 -15.14 3.05
CA ASP A 466 -19.27 -15.83 3.97
C ASP A 466 -19.47 -17.34 3.68
N ASP A 467 -18.74 -17.92 2.70
CA ASP A 467 -18.69 -19.37 2.52
C ASP A 467 -18.22 -20.04 3.84
N PRO A 468 -18.94 -21.06 4.35
CA PRO A 468 -18.67 -21.65 5.66
C PRO A 468 -17.26 -22.21 5.87
N VAL A 469 -16.55 -22.57 4.79
CA VAL A 469 -15.20 -23.15 4.90
C VAL A 469 -14.08 -22.15 4.59
N ILE A 470 -14.39 -21.04 3.94
CA ILE A 470 -13.38 -20.02 3.57
C ILE A 470 -12.88 -19.31 4.83
N GLY A 471 -11.55 -19.18 4.94
CA GLY A 471 -10.90 -18.52 6.06
C GLY A 471 -10.83 -19.33 7.35
N GLN A 472 -11.17 -20.62 7.30
CA GLN A 472 -11.09 -21.52 8.43
C GLN A 472 -9.69 -22.14 8.59
N MET A 473 -9.25 -22.26 9.85
CA MET A 473 -8.06 -23.02 10.22
C MET A 473 -8.42 -24.50 10.43
N LEU A 474 -7.80 -25.39 9.66
CA LEU A 474 -8.06 -26.83 9.73
C LEU A 474 -7.26 -27.50 10.85
N ARG A 475 -7.70 -28.70 11.27
CA ARG A 475 -7.05 -29.51 12.32
C ARG A 475 -5.61 -29.92 11.99
N ASP A 476 -5.24 -29.95 10.71
CA ASP A 476 -3.88 -30.26 10.26
C ASP A 476 -2.96 -29.03 10.16
N GLY A 477 -3.45 -27.86 10.58
CA GLY A 477 -2.69 -26.60 10.58
C GLY A 477 -2.68 -25.86 9.25
N THR A 478 -3.42 -26.32 8.23
CA THR A 478 -3.61 -25.58 6.98
C THR A 478 -4.80 -24.61 7.05
N HIS A 479 -4.73 -23.52 6.30
CA HIS A 479 -5.75 -22.46 6.23
C HIS A 479 -6.46 -22.50 4.88
N VAL A 480 -7.79 -22.45 4.87
CA VAL A 480 -8.58 -22.44 3.62
C VAL A 480 -8.56 -21.05 3.01
N LYS A 481 -7.97 -20.89 1.81
CA LYS A 481 -7.81 -19.59 1.16
C LYS A 481 -8.87 -19.26 0.14
N ALA A 482 -9.17 -20.17 -0.78
CA ALA A 482 -9.99 -19.86 -1.93
C ALA A 482 -10.77 -21.07 -2.42
N LYS A 483 -11.94 -20.82 -3.00
CA LYS A 483 -12.68 -21.81 -3.78
C LYS A 483 -12.36 -21.62 -5.26
N LEU A 484 -12.14 -22.73 -5.97
CA LEU A 484 -11.89 -22.67 -7.40
C LEU A 484 -13.20 -22.58 -8.19
N SER A 485 -13.15 -21.87 -9.31
CA SER A 485 -14.32 -21.68 -10.18
C SER A 485 -14.26 -22.51 -11.47
N ASP A 486 -13.16 -23.25 -11.69
CA ASP A 486 -12.97 -24.14 -12.85
C ASP A 486 -13.49 -25.57 -12.62
N THR A 487 -14.06 -25.86 -11.45
CA THR A 487 -14.67 -27.15 -11.15
C THR A 487 -15.81 -27.47 -12.12
N LEU A 488 -15.72 -28.62 -12.79
CA LEU A 488 -16.73 -29.04 -13.78
C LEU A 488 -18.08 -29.29 -13.10
N LYS A 489 -19.16 -28.92 -13.80
CA LYS A 489 -20.53 -29.16 -13.32
C LYS A 489 -20.74 -30.64 -13.00
N GLY A 490 -21.15 -30.93 -11.76
CA GLY A 490 -21.36 -32.30 -11.27
C GLY A 490 -20.13 -32.93 -10.60
N GLN A 491 -19.00 -32.22 -10.58
CA GLN A 491 -17.88 -32.53 -9.69
C GLN A 491 -18.03 -31.77 -8.37
N GLU A 492 -17.36 -32.29 -7.36
CA GLU A 492 -17.31 -31.67 -6.05
C GLU A 492 -16.42 -30.42 -6.06
N ASP A 493 -16.85 -29.40 -5.32
CA ASP A 493 -16.11 -28.17 -5.12
C ASP A 493 -14.67 -28.45 -4.65
N GLU A 494 -13.70 -27.78 -5.26
CA GLU A 494 -12.29 -27.83 -4.90
C GLU A 494 -11.82 -26.49 -4.30
N TYR A 495 -10.98 -26.58 -3.29
CA TYR A 495 -10.50 -25.45 -2.50
C TYR A 495 -8.98 -25.46 -2.42
N LEU A 496 -8.40 -24.26 -2.47
CA LEU A 496 -7.00 -24.01 -2.17
C LEU A 496 -6.83 -23.87 -0.66
N VAL A 497 -5.95 -24.67 -0.07
CA VAL A 497 -5.47 -24.51 1.30
C VAL A 497 -3.99 -24.17 1.31
N CYS A 498 -3.52 -23.47 2.35
CA CYS A 498 -2.10 -23.18 2.51
C CYS A 498 -1.58 -23.41 3.91
N SER A 499 -0.27 -23.65 4.01
CA SER A 499 0.51 -23.45 5.24
C SER A 499 1.63 -22.46 4.97
N VAL A 500 2.06 -21.77 6.02
CA VAL A 500 3.17 -20.81 5.97
C VAL A 500 4.21 -21.20 7.01
N GLU A 501 5.45 -21.29 6.58
CA GLU A 501 6.60 -21.58 7.44
C GLU A 501 7.58 -20.41 7.42
N ASN A 502 8.22 -20.17 8.57
CA ASN A 502 9.26 -19.16 8.78
C ASN A 502 8.85 -17.71 8.39
N GLY A 503 7.55 -17.43 8.25
CA GLY A 503 7.01 -16.10 7.93
C GLY A 503 6.87 -15.80 6.44
N PHE A 504 7.46 -16.60 5.54
CA PHE A 504 7.53 -16.27 4.11
C PHE A 504 7.56 -17.47 3.15
N SER A 505 7.56 -18.71 3.65
CA SER A 505 7.54 -19.91 2.80
C SER A 505 6.13 -20.48 2.73
N TYR A 506 5.49 -20.36 1.57
CA TYR A 506 4.11 -20.80 1.35
C TYR A 506 4.08 -22.19 0.71
N THR A 507 3.28 -23.09 1.27
CA THR A 507 2.93 -24.36 0.64
C THR A 507 1.43 -24.38 0.33
N TYR A 508 1.06 -24.80 -0.87
CA TYR A 508 -0.32 -24.84 -1.35
C TYR A 508 -0.76 -26.27 -1.68
N HIS A 509 -1.97 -26.61 -1.29
CA HIS A 509 -2.62 -27.88 -1.64
C HIS A 509 -4.06 -27.64 -2.09
N TYR A 510 -4.57 -28.54 -2.93
CA TYR A 510 -5.97 -28.56 -3.32
C TYR A 510 -6.70 -29.65 -2.53
N ARG A 511 -7.88 -29.32 -2.02
CA ARG A 511 -8.74 -30.25 -1.27
C ARG A 511 -10.17 -30.15 -1.75
N LYS A 512 -10.87 -31.28 -1.74
CA LYS A 512 -12.29 -31.36 -2.00
C LYS A 512 -13.10 -31.01 -0.76
N ARG A 513 -14.36 -30.62 -0.96
CA ARG A 513 -15.25 -30.22 0.13
C ARG A 513 -15.37 -31.25 1.26
N HIS A 514 -15.52 -32.54 0.96
CA HIS A 514 -15.61 -33.58 1.99
C HIS A 514 -14.31 -33.73 2.80
N GLU A 515 -13.14 -33.60 2.15
CA GLU A 515 -11.84 -33.65 2.83
C GLU A 515 -11.69 -32.47 3.80
N LEU A 516 -12.24 -31.30 3.45
CA LEU A 516 -12.31 -30.16 4.38
C LEU A 516 -13.23 -30.47 5.56
N GLN A 517 -14.41 -31.04 5.33
CA GLN A 517 -15.38 -31.35 6.40
C GLN A 517 -14.81 -32.30 7.47
N GLU A 518 -13.94 -33.23 7.08
CA GLU A 518 -13.26 -34.13 8.02
C GLU A 518 -12.21 -33.41 8.90
N LEU A 519 -11.72 -32.25 8.43
CA LEU A 519 -10.64 -31.49 9.04
C LEU A 519 -11.08 -30.18 9.68
N LEU A 520 -12.32 -29.74 9.46
CA LEU A 520 -12.91 -28.61 10.18
C LEU A 520 -12.99 -28.94 11.67
N LYS A 521 -12.76 -27.91 12.50
CA LYS A 521 -12.70 -28.05 13.95
C LYS A 521 -14.04 -28.44 14.54
#